data_AF-A0A934ZHS5-F1
#
_entry.id   AF-A0A934ZHS5-F1
#
_cell.length_a   1.000
_cell.length_b   1.000
_cell.length_c   1.000
_cell.angle_alpha   90.00
_cell.angle_beta   90.00
_cell.angle_gamma   90.00
#
_symmetry.space_group_name_H-M   'P 1'
#
loop_
_entity.id
_entity.type
_entity.pdbx_description
1 polymer ?
#
loop_
_entity_poly.entity_id
_entity_poly.type
_entity_poly.pdbx_seq_one_letter_code
_entity_poly.pdbx_strand_id
1 'polypeptide(L)' 'MTVGTSSKYCEVCSDSKGSLLSYDEVHRRLVEKEFMGRNGMQREQAEVAARNALSRMPAWKGGAR' A
#
# COMPACT_ATOMS: atom_id res chain seq x y z
N MET A 1 3.01 16.47 22.00
CA MET A 1 3.40 16.34 20.58
C MET A 1 4.09 15.00 20.43
N THR A 2 3.37 13.96 20.01
CA THR A 2 3.95 12.64 19.79
C THR A 2 4.92 12.74 18.61
N VAL A 3 6.19 12.45 18.87
CA VAL A 3 7.24 12.34 17.85
C VAL A 3 6.79 11.31 16.83
N GLY A 4 6.23 11.78 15.72
CA GLY A 4 5.92 10.93 14.58
C GLY A 4 7.24 10.38 14.07
N THR A 5 7.46 9.08 14.23
CA THR A 5 8.58 8.38 13.60
C THR A 5 8.41 8.52 12.09
N SER A 6 8.96 9.59 11.52
CA SER A 6 8.99 9.82 10.08
C SER A 6 9.94 8.78 9.49
N SER A 7 9.40 7.58 9.25
CA SER A 7 10.10 6.54 8.51
C SER A 7 10.52 7.15 7.18
N LYS A 8 11.80 7.04 6.82
CA LYS A 8 12.30 7.49 5.51
C LYS A 8 11.68 6.72 4.35
N TYR A 9 10.97 5.63 4.66
CA TYR A 9 10.36 4.73 3.69
C TYR A 9 8.84 4.79 3.81
N CYS A 10 8.17 4.62 2.68
CA CYS A 10 6.71 4.50 2.59
C CYS A 10 6.23 3.36 3.49
N GLU A 11 5.46 3.67 4.54
CA GLU A 11 4.95 2.70 5.52
C GLU A 11 4.01 1.63 4.92
N VAL A 12 3.43 1.95 3.76
CA VAL A 12 2.56 1.06 3.00
C VAL A 12 3.36 0.16 2.07
N CYS A 13 4.49 0.64 1.55
CA CYS A 13 5.24 0.04 0.46
C CYS A 13 6.45 -0.78 0.93
N SER A 14 7.00 -0.42 2.09
CA SER A 14 8.27 -0.91 2.60
C SER A 14 8.19 -1.28 4.07
N ASP A 15 9.08 -2.16 4.50
CA ASP A 15 9.30 -2.47 5.91
C ASP A 15 10.14 -1.38 6.62
N SER A 16 10.39 -1.59 7.92
CA SER A 16 11.19 -0.68 8.76
C SER A 16 12.67 -0.59 8.36
N LYS A 17 13.15 -1.50 7.50
CA LYS A 17 14.50 -1.51 6.94
C LYS A 17 14.55 -0.93 5.51
N GLY A 18 13.40 -0.55 4.95
CA GLY A 18 13.29 -0.01 3.60
C GLY A 18 13.18 -1.06 2.49
N SER A 19 13.01 -2.34 2.83
CA SER A 19 12.80 -3.40 1.83
C SER A 19 11.36 -3.36 1.33
N LEU A 20 11.17 -3.57 0.02
CA LEU A 20 9.84 -3.62 -0.58
C LEU A 20 9.04 -4.80 -0.02
N LEU A 21 7.76 -4.56 0.25
CA LEU A 21 6.84 -5.61 0.69
C LEU A 21 6.42 -6.50 -0.49
N SER A 22 5.99 -7.72 -0.18
CA SER A 22 5.37 -8.62 -1.16
C SER A 22 4.09 -8.00 -1.74
N TYR A 23 3.67 -8.48 -2.90
CA TYR A 23 2.46 -8.01 -3.58
C TYR A 23 1.22 -8.06 -2.65
N ASP A 24 0.98 -9.20 -2.00
CA ASP A 24 -0.18 -9.39 -1.12
C ASP A 24 -0.15 -8.44 0.07
N GLU A 25 1.04 -8.22 0.65
CA GLU A 25 1.20 -7.38 1.82
C GLU A 25 1.00 -5.90 1.48
N VAL A 26 1.59 -5.42 0.37
CA VAL A 26 1.39 -4.04 -0.09
C VAL A 26 -0.04 -3.81 -0.54
N HIS A 27 -0.69 -4.79 -1.19
CA HIS A 27 -2.09 -4.71 -1.60
C HIS A 27 -3.00 -4.56 -0.39
N ARG A 28 -2.90 -5.45 0.59
CA ARG A 28 -3.67 -5.37 1.85
C ARG A 28 -3.50 -4.02 2.53
N ARG A 29 -2.25 -3.54 2.68
CA ARG A 29 -1.98 -2.25 3.33
C ARG A 29 -2.51 -1.06 2.55
N LEU A 30 -2.42 -1.07 1.22
CA LEU A 30 -3.03 -0.01 0.39
C LEU A 30 -4.54 0.02 0.56
N VAL A 31 -5.19 -1.14 0.55
CA VAL A 31 -6.65 -1.24 0.75
C VAL A 31 -7.03 -0.66 2.10
N GLU A 32 -6.43 -1.15 3.19
CA GLU A 32 -6.86 -0.81 4.54
C GLU A 32 -6.46 0.62 4.94
N LYS A 33 -5.21 1.02 4.69
CA LYS A 33 -4.68 2.30 5.17
C LYS A 33 -4.97 3.45 4.22
N GLU A 34 -4.68 3.28 2.94
CA GLU A 34 -4.74 4.39 1.99
C GLU A 34 -6.18 4.56 1.46
N PHE A 35 -6.75 3.53 0.86
CA PHE A 35 -8.04 3.67 0.18
C PHE A 35 -9.23 3.63 1.13
N MET A 36 -9.27 2.71 2.10
CA MET A 36 -10.32 2.69 3.11
C MET A 36 -10.07 3.74 4.19
N GLY A 37 -8.89 3.72 4.81
CA GLY A 37 -8.58 4.56 5.97
C GLY A 37 -8.52 6.06 5.68
N ARG A 38 -7.83 6.47 4.60
CA ARG A 38 -7.65 7.90 4.27
C ARG A 38 -8.69 8.42 3.29
N ASN A 39 -9.04 7.62 2.28
CA ASN A 39 -9.96 8.04 1.22
C ASN A 39 -11.42 7.64 1.48
N GLY A 40 -11.71 6.88 2.54
CA GLY A 40 -13.08 6.49 2.90
C GLY A 40 -13.77 5.57 1.89
N MET A 41 -13.01 4.87 1.04
CA MET A 41 -13.55 3.97 0.03
C MET A 41 -14.13 2.71 0.68
N GLN A 42 -15.18 2.16 0.09
CA GLN A 42 -15.66 0.82 0.46
C GLN A 42 -14.66 -0.25 0.00
N ARG A 43 -14.59 -1.37 0.72
CA ARG A 43 -13.57 -2.41 0.53
C ARG A 43 -13.45 -2.87 -0.93
N GLU A 44 -14.56 -3.17 -1.60
CA GLU A 44 -14.53 -3.65 -2.99
C GLU A 44 -13.89 -2.62 -3.95
N GLN A 45 -14.27 -1.34 -3.82
CA GLN A 45 -13.69 -0.26 -4.61
C GLN A 45 -12.21 -0.03 -4.24
N ALA A 46 -11.88 -0.14 -2.95
CA ALA A 46 -10.51 -0.01 -2.46
C ALA A 46 -9.60 -1.12 -2.99
N GLU A 47 -10.08 -2.36 -3.07
CA GLU A 47 -9.34 -3.48 -3.64
C GLU A 47 -9.03 -3.29 -5.12
N VAL A 48 -10.01 -2.82 -5.90
CA VAL A 48 -9.83 -2.48 -7.32
C VAL A 48 -8.85 -1.32 -7.49
N ALA A 49 -9.00 -0.26 -6.69
CA ALA A 49 -8.10 0.89 -6.70
C ALA A 49 -6.65 0.49 -6.35
N ALA A 50 -6.47 -0.38 -5.34
CA ALA A 50 -5.17 -0.89 -4.95
C ALA A 50 -4.53 -1.74 -6.06
N ARG A 51 -5.28 -2.65 -6.69
CA ARG A 51 -4.78 -3.44 -7.84
C ARG A 51 -4.36 -2.54 -9.00
N ASN A 52 -5.16 -1.52 -9.32
CA ASN A 52 -4.86 -0.54 -10.36
C ASN A 52 -3.65 0.34 -10.04
N ALA A 53 -3.46 0.73 -8.78
CA ALA A 53 -2.29 1.46 -8.34
C ALA A 53 -1.02 0.59 -8.48
N LEU A 54 -1.07 -0.65 -7.98
CA LEU A 54 0.07 -1.57 -8.04
C LEU A 54 0.45 -1.98 -9.46
N SER A 55 -0.52 -2.13 -10.38
CA SER A 55 -0.24 -2.48 -11.77
C SER A 55 0.55 -1.41 -12.54
N ARG A 56 0.49 -0.15 -12.06
CA ARG A 56 1.25 0.98 -12.60
C ARG A 56 2.65 1.11 -12.00
N MET A 57 2.94 0.42 -10.90
CA MET A 57 4.23 0.49 -10.21
C MET A 57 5.18 -0.59 -10.72
N PRO A 58 6.39 -0.26 -11.21
CA PRO A 58 7.33 -1.25 -11.75
C PRO A 58 7.65 -2.40 -10.79
N ALA A 59 7.74 -2.12 -9.48
CA ALA A 59 8.07 -3.11 -8.45
C ALA A 59 7.02 -4.23 -8.31
N TRP A 60 5.76 -3.95 -8.63
CA TRP A 60 4.64 -4.88 -8.46
C TRP A 60 3.89 -5.14 -9.76
N LYS A 61 4.45 -4.68 -10.89
CA LYS A 61 3.88 -4.85 -12.21
C LYS A 61 3.83 -6.33 -12.56
N GLY A 62 2.63 -6.86 -12.75
CA GLY A 62 2.41 -8.27 -13.09
C GLY A 62 2.30 -9.22 -11.89
N GLY A 63 2.25 -8.70 -10.65
CA GLY A 63 2.06 -9.50 -9.44
C GLY A 63 0.61 -9.93 -9.15
N ALA A 64 -0.37 -9.39 -9.89
CA ALA A 64 -1.79 -9.79 -9.79
C ALA A 64 -2.10 -11.10 -10.55
N ARG A 65 -1.11 -11.99 -10.71
CA ARG A 65 -1.28 -13.26 -11.44
C ARG A 65 -1.85 -14.35 -10.55
#